data_AF-A0A381SG39-F1
#
_entry.id   AF-A0A381SG39-F1
#
_cell.length_a   1.000
_cell.length_b   1.000
_cell.length_c   1.000
_cell.angle_alpha   90.00
_cell.angle_beta   90.00
_cell.angle_gamma   90.00
#
_symmetry.space_group_name_H-M   'P 1'
#
loop_
_entity.id
_entity.type
_entity.pdbx_description
1 polymer ?
#
loop_
_entity_poly.entity_id
_entity_poly.type
_entity_poly.pdbx_seq_one_letter_code
_entity_poly.pdbx_strand_id
1 'polypeptide(L)' 'MLISDLKRPCTECDGSGFKAGFDEWGSIQTNLGQSCPVCSGNGHNLTELGQNLWKLYLPMMQDLIREELQKKS' A
#
# COMPACT_ATOMS: atom_id res chain seq x y z
N MET A 1 17.24 11.79 4.90
CA MET A 1 16.05 10.94 5.08
C MET A 1 15.99 9.99 3.90
N LEU A 2 16.12 8.70 4.17
CA LEU A 2 16.00 7.65 3.18
C LEU A 2 14.54 7.22 3.07
N ILE A 3 14.15 6.63 1.94
CA ILE A 3 12.79 6.12 1.78
C ILE A 3 12.43 5.04 2.82
N SER A 4 13.44 4.31 3.31
CA SER A 4 13.35 3.33 4.39
C SER A 4 12.97 3.95 5.75
N ASP A 5 13.18 5.24 5.94
CA ASP A 5 12.78 5.96 7.15
C ASP A 5 11.26 6.15 7.19
N LEU A 6 10.60 6.12 6.03
CA LEU A 6 9.16 6.38 5.85
C LEU A 6 8.34 5.13 5.63
N LYS A 7 8.90 4.13 4.93
CA LYS A 7 8.21 2.87 4.64
C LYS A 7 9.16 1.69 4.66
N ARG A 8 8.63 0.53 5.02
CA ARG A 8 9.35 -0.75 4.99
C ARG A 8 8.56 -1.77 4.16
N PRO A 9 9.25 -2.67 3.43
CA PRO A 9 8.58 -3.78 2.77
C PRO A 9 7.69 -4.54 3.75
N CYS A 10 6.52 -4.95 3.29
CA CYS A 10 5.62 -5.77 4.10
C CYS A 10 6.22 -7.18 4.18
N THR A 11 6.55 -7.61 5.40
CA THR A 11 7.16 -8.92 5.67
C THR A 11 6.25 -10.09 5.34
N GLU A 12 4.94 -9.88 5.36
CA GLU A 12 3.93 -10.91 5.07
C GLU A 12 3.80 -11.28 3.60
N CYS A 13 4.29 -10.41 2.72
CA CYS A 13 4.25 -10.64 1.27
C CYS A 13 5.60 -10.31 0.62
N ASP A 14 6.65 -10.16 1.41
CA ASP A 14 8.01 -9.79 0.98
C ASP A 14 8.06 -8.65 -0.03
N GLY A 15 7.24 -7.62 0.18
CA GLY A 15 7.21 -6.48 -0.74
C GLY A 15 6.27 -6.61 -1.93
N SER A 16 5.76 -7.80 -2.25
CA SER A 16 4.97 -8.04 -3.47
C SER A 16 3.59 -7.38 -3.44
N GLY A 17 3.00 -7.20 -2.25
CA GLY A 17 1.63 -6.74 -2.11
C GLY A 17 0.57 -7.83 -2.34
N PHE A 18 0.96 -9.04 -2.68
CA PHE A 18 0.02 -10.14 -2.97
C PHE A 18 0.35 -11.39 -2.14
N LYS A 19 -0.69 -12.18 -1.83
CA LYS A 19 -0.53 -13.56 -1.34
C LYS A 19 -0.99 -14.51 -2.44
N ALA A 20 -0.17 -15.51 -2.75
CA ALA A 20 -0.53 -16.57 -3.69
C ALA A 20 -1.73 -17.35 -3.14
N GLY A 21 -2.71 -17.61 -3.99
CA GLY A 21 -3.81 -18.52 -3.68
C GLY A 21 -3.41 -19.96 -3.97
N PHE A 22 -3.93 -20.88 -3.16
CA PHE A 22 -3.73 -22.32 -3.31
C PHE A 22 -5.08 -23.01 -3.42
N ASP A 23 -5.16 -24.06 -4.24
CA ASP A 23 -6.32 -24.94 -4.25
C ASP A 23 -6.25 -26.01 -3.14
N GLU A 24 -7.29 -26.84 -3.06
CA GLU A 24 -7.42 -27.92 -2.06
C GLU A 24 -6.29 -28.98 -2.14
N TRP A 25 -5.54 -29.01 -3.24
CA TRP A 25 -4.40 -29.91 -3.46
C TRP A 25 -3.05 -29.22 -3.24
N GLY A 26 -3.05 -27.94 -2.84
CA GLY A 26 -1.85 -27.16 -2.58
C GLY A 26 -1.16 -26.66 -3.85
N SER A 27 -1.81 -26.69 -5.01
CA SER A 27 -1.28 -26.09 -6.25
C SER A 27 -1.51 -24.58 -6.26
N ILE A 28 -0.52 -23.82 -6.72
CA ILE A 28 -0.64 -22.36 -6.86
C ILE A 28 -1.66 -22.05 -7.95
N GLN A 29 -2.65 -21.23 -7.63
CA GLN A 29 -3.57 -20.67 -8.61
C GLN A 29 -3.45 -19.16 -8.67
N THR A 30 -3.05 -18.65 -9.83
CA THR A 30 -2.86 -17.21 -10.08
C THR A 30 -4.17 -16.42 -9.91
N ASN A 31 -5.30 -17.03 -10.23
CA ASN A 31 -6.63 -16.40 -10.14
C ASN A 31 -7.18 -16.37 -8.70
N LEU A 32 -6.60 -17.16 -7.79
CA LEU A 32 -6.94 -17.14 -6.36
C LEU A 32 -6.04 -16.18 -5.57
N GLY A 33 -5.11 -15.49 -6.24
CA GLY A 33 -4.26 -14.48 -5.62
C GLY A 33 -5.10 -13.36 -5.02
N GLN A 34 -4.76 -12.96 -3.80
CA GLN A 34 -5.44 -11.86 -3.10
C GLN A 34 -4.43 -10.80 -2.72
N SER A 35 -4.89 -9.55 -2.65
CA SER A 35 -4.10 -8.47 -2.06
C SER A 35 -3.70 -8.87 -0.64
N CYS A 36 -2.43 -8.68 -0.30
CA CYS A 36 -1.94 -8.98 1.03
C CYS A 36 -2.73 -8.13 2.04
N PRO A 37 -3.47 -8.73 2.97
CA PRO A 37 -4.38 -7.99 3.85
C PRO A 37 -3.62 -7.05 4.80
N VAL A 38 -2.38 -7.42 5.16
CA VAL A 38 -1.56 -6.69 6.12
C VAL A 38 -1.06 -5.35 5.57
N CYS A 39 -0.73 -5.27 4.29
CA CYS A 39 -0.36 -4.01 3.63
C CYS A 39 -1.44 -3.49 2.68
N SER A 40 -2.62 -4.10 2.70
CA SER A 40 -3.75 -3.80 1.81
C SER A 40 -3.35 -3.69 0.32
N GLY A 41 -2.46 -4.58 -0.14
CA GLY A 41 -1.99 -4.57 -1.53
C GLY A 41 -0.81 -3.65 -1.84
N ASN A 42 -0.37 -2.80 -0.90
CA ASN A 42 0.65 -1.79 -1.19
C ASN A 42 2.09 -2.35 -1.25
N GLY A 43 2.31 -3.57 -0.77
CA GLY A 43 3.65 -4.18 -0.66
C GLY A 43 4.53 -3.56 0.44
N HIS A 44 4.09 -2.52 1.12
CA HIS A 44 4.85 -1.87 2.18
C HIS A 44 3.93 -1.36 3.28
N ASN A 45 4.50 -1.18 4.47
CA ASN A 45 3.86 -0.52 5.59
C ASN A 45 4.62 0.76 5.91
N LEU A 46 3.89 1.81 6.27
CA LEU A 46 4.49 3.04 6.75
C LEU A 46 5.14 2.80 8.12
N THR A 47 6.33 3.36 8.30
CA THR A 47 6.93 3.51 9.64
C THR A 47 6.11 4.51 10.45
N GLU A 48 6.37 4.61 11.76
CA GLU A 48 5.75 5.63 12.60
C GLU A 48 5.97 7.05 12.04
N LEU A 49 7.20 7.37 11.64
CA LEU A 49 7.52 8.64 11.00
C LEU A 49 6.72 8.83 9.70
N GLY A 50 6.64 7.80 8.85
CA GLY A 50 5.86 7.84 7.61
C GLY A 50 4.38 8.08 7.87
N GLN A 51 3.80 7.44 8.90
CA GLN A 51 2.40 7.64 9.29
C GLN A 51 2.16 9.06 9.79
N ASN A 52 3.06 9.59 10.61
CA ASN A 52 2.94 10.95 11.16
C ASN A 52 3.00 12.00 10.05
N LEU A 53 3.95 11.87 9.12
CA LEU A 53 4.04 12.76 7.96
C LEU A 53 2.83 12.61 7.04
N TRP A 54 2.36 11.38 6.79
CA TRP A 54 1.16 11.16 6.00
C TRP A 54 -0.05 11.88 6.60
N LYS A 55 -0.29 11.73 7.90
CA LYS A 55 -1.38 12.43 8.61
C LYS A 55 -1.25 13.95 8.52
N LEU A 56 -0.02 14.46 8.61
CA LEU A 56 0.25 15.90 8.52
C LEU A 56 -0.07 16.47 7.14
N TYR A 57 0.31 15.76 6.08
CA TYR A 57 0.17 16.24 4.70
C TYR A 57 -1.15 15.86 4.02
N LEU A 58 -1.87 14.86 4.55
CA LEU A 58 -3.11 14.36 3.94
C LEU A 58 -4.15 15.45 3.65
N PRO A 59 -4.46 16.39 4.56
CA PRO A 59 -5.45 17.43 4.28
C PRO A 59 -5.05 18.32 3.10
N MET A 60 -3.80 18.79 3.09
CA MET A 60 -3.26 19.61 2.00
C MET A 60 -3.29 18.87 0.66
N MET A 61 -2.92 17.59 0.65
CA MET A 61 -2.97 16.76 -0.57
C MET A 61 -4.41 16.58 -1.07
N GLN A 62 -5.38 16.42 -0.17
CA GLN A 62 -6.80 16.31 -0.55
C GLN A 62 -7.32 17.61 -1.17
N ASP A 63 -6.93 18.77 -0.64
CA ASP A 63 -7.31 20.06 -1.20
C ASP A 63 -6.70 20.25 -2.60
N LEU A 64 -5.41 19.94 -2.78
CA LEU A 64 -4.75 19.98 -4.10
C LEU A 64 -5.42 19.05 -5.12
N ILE A 65 -5.76 17.82 -4.71
CA ILE A 65 -6.48 16.88 -5.58
C ILE A 65 -7.84 17.44 -5.98
N ARG A 66 -8.58 18.04 -5.03
CA ARG A 66 -9.90 18.63 -5.29
C ARG A 66 -9.80 19.77 -6.29
N GLU A 67 -8.85 20.69 -6.10
CA GLU A 67 -8.62 21.80 -7.02
C GLU A 67 -8.31 21.31 -8.44
N GLU A 68 -7.44 20.30 -8.59
CA GLU A 68 -7.10 19.74 -9.90
C GLU A 68 -8.27 19.02 -10.58
N LEU A 69 -9.15 18.37 -9.82
CA LEU A 69 -10.37 17.77 -10.35
C LEU A 69 -11.37 18.83 -10.84
N GLN A 70 -11.47 19.96 -10.13
CA GLN A 70 -12.37 21.06 -10.50
C GLN A 70 -11.90 21.81 -11.75
N LYS A 71 -10.59 21.99 -11.95
CA LYS A 71 -10.05 22.63 -13.17
C LYS A 71 -10.29 21.84 -14.45
N LYS A 72 -10.53 20.54 -14.34
CA LYS A 72 -10.78 19.64 -15.48
C LYS A 72 -12.26 19.54 -15.86
N SER A 73 -13.15 20.16 -15.09
CA SER A 73 -14.59 20.28 -15.39
C SER A 73 -14.89 21.57 -16.13
#